data_AF-A0A0F9YUC6-F1
#
_entry.id   AF-A0A0F9YUC6-F1
#
_cell.length_a   1.000
_cell.length_b   1.000
_cell.length_c   1.000
_cell.angle_alpha   90.00
_cell.angle_beta   90.00
_cell.angle_gamma   90.00
#
_symmetry.space_group_name_H-M   'P 1'
#
loop_
_entity.id
_entity.type
_entity.pdbx_description
1 polymer ?
#
loop_
_entity_poly.entity_id
_entity_poly.type
_entity_poly.pdbx_seq_one_letter_code
_entity_poly.pdbx_strand_id
1 'polypeptide(L)'
;MTRNTDPAYRLDDATGQLFFTSSSARTIVGDIDLALVWTTDEDNNACLHKHGRKEFIEQKAALIRTIDDSTKTVVIPWEAIRHPVAGPKIIDEVNKCLSISGRVGKIEAFLQALSEEHDIEVFPRATADETVEMAP
;
A
#
# COMPACT_ATOMS: atom_id res chain seq x y z
N MET A 1 -2.42 -3.04 37.46
CA MET A 1 -3.57 -3.27 36.55
C MET A 1 -3.00 -3.48 35.15
N THR A 2 -2.86 -4.74 34.75
CA THR A 2 -2.39 -5.15 33.42
C THR A 2 -3.48 -4.82 32.40
N ARG A 3 -3.32 -3.71 31.68
CA ARG A 3 -4.24 -3.30 30.61
C ARG A 3 -3.90 -4.10 29.35
N ASN A 4 -4.85 -4.93 28.95
CA ASN A 4 -4.82 -5.76 27.75
C ASN A 4 -4.51 -4.89 26.52
N THR A 5 -3.53 -5.31 25.72
CA THR A 5 -2.70 -4.44 24.86
C THR A 5 -2.75 -4.91 23.40
N ASP A 6 -3.95 -4.93 22.81
CA ASP A 6 -4.13 -5.21 21.39
C ASP A 6 -4.18 -3.90 20.57
N PRO A 7 -3.66 -3.90 19.35
CA PRO A 7 -3.70 -2.75 18.44
C PRO A 7 -5.02 -2.61 17.70
N ALA A 8 -5.42 -1.36 17.48
CA ALA A 8 -6.71 -1.04 16.87
C ALA A 8 -6.57 -0.77 15.36
N TYR A 9 -6.61 -1.85 14.58
CA TYR A 9 -7.09 -1.79 13.19
C TYR A 9 -8.54 -2.26 13.16
N ARG A 10 -9.35 -1.70 12.27
CA ARG A 10 -10.71 -2.20 11.99
C ARG A 10 -10.69 -2.85 10.63
N LEU A 11 -10.93 -4.16 10.57
CA LEU A 11 -11.23 -4.87 9.34
C LEU A 11 -12.75 -4.80 9.09
N ASP A 12 -13.13 -4.46 7.87
CA ASP A 12 -14.48 -4.68 7.39
C ASP A 12 -14.54 -6.00 6.63
N ASP A 13 -15.14 -7.04 7.23
CA ASP A 13 -15.17 -8.39 6.66
C ASP A 13 -15.94 -8.48 5.35
N ALA A 14 -16.90 -7.58 5.11
CA ALA A 14 -17.71 -7.57 3.89
C ALA A 14 -16.91 -7.06 2.68
N THR A 15 -16.04 -6.07 2.90
CA THR A 15 -15.29 -5.40 1.83
C THR A 15 -13.81 -5.74 1.81
N GLY A 16 -13.29 -6.39 2.85
CA GLY A 16 -11.86 -6.64 3.05
C GLY A 16 -11.05 -5.38 3.39
N GLN A 17 -11.71 -4.25 3.65
CA GLN A 17 -11.07 -2.97 3.90
C GLN A 17 -10.43 -2.91 5.28
N LEU A 18 -9.19 -2.42 5.33
CA LEU A 18 -8.46 -2.16 6.57
C LEU A 18 -8.50 -0.67 6.87
N PHE A 19 -8.91 -0.32 8.10
CA PHE A 19 -8.88 1.03 8.63
C PHE A 19 -7.85 1.10 9.77
N PHE A 20 -6.95 2.08 9.69
CA PHE A 20 -5.92 2.30 10.69
C PHE A 20 -6.22 3.59 11.46
N THR A 21 -6.14 3.55 12.79
CA THR A 21 -6.23 4.76 13.63
C THR A 21 -4.83 5.16 14.10
N SER A 22 -4.45 6.43 13.92
CA SER A 22 -3.19 6.98 14.44
C SER A 22 -3.49 8.10 15.42
N SER A 23 -2.83 8.10 16.59
CA SER A 23 -2.84 9.28 17.48
C SER A 23 -1.65 9.34 18.45
N SER A 24 -0.99 8.24 18.82
CA SER A 24 0.24 8.29 19.65
C SER A 24 0.96 6.95 19.58
N ALA A 25 2.14 6.90 18.99
CA ALA A 25 2.79 5.65 18.58
C ALA A 25 3.08 4.66 19.74
N ARG A 26 2.50 3.45 19.67
CA ARG A 26 3.28 2.18 19.62
C ARG A 26 2.41 0.95 19.30
N THR A 27 2.77 0.39 18.14
CA THR A 27 2.61 -0.98 17.61
C THR A 27 1.22 -1.48 17.23
N ILE A 28 1.22 -2.14 16.08
CA ILE A 28 0.16 -2.74 15.29
C ILE A 28 0.33 -4.28 15.42
N VAL A 29 -0.72 -5.07 15.35
CA VAL A 29 -0.79 -6.56 15.39
C VAL A 29 -1.80 -6.87 14.31
N GLY A 30 -1.47 -7.89 13.54
CA GLY A 30 -1.94 -8.16 12.20
C GLY A 30 -0.72 -8.62 11.44
N ASP A 31 -0.71 -9.85 10.99
CA ASP A 31 0.30 -10.47 10.14
C ASP A 31 0.00 -10.19 8.66
N ILE A 32 -0.48 -8.97 8.36
CA ILE A 32 -1.24 -8.74 7.13
C ILE A 32 -0.65 -7.59 6.33
N ASP A 33 -0.23 -7.93 5.11
CA ASP A 33 0.14 -6.98 4.08
C ASP A 33 -1.07 -6.15 3.64
N LEU A 34 -0.86 -4.84 3.54
CA LEU A 34 -1.82 -3.91 2.98
C LEU A 34 -1.57 -3.79 1.47
N ALA A 35 -2.60 -3.83 0.65
CA ALA A 35 -2.50 -3.55 -0.76
C ALA A 35 -3.46 -2.44 -1.18
N LEU A 36 -3.04 -1.69 -2.21
CA LEU A 36 -3.87 -0.70 -2.90
C LEU A 36 -3.88 -1.06 -4.38
N VAL A 37 -5.04 -0.90 -5.03
CA VAL A 37 -5.22 -1.11 -6.47
C VAL A 37 -5.86 0.13 -7.08
N TRP A 38 -5.29 0.58 -8.19
CA TRP A 38 -5.72 1.77 -8.93
C TRP A 38 -5.48 1.59 -10.43
N THR A 39 -6.15 2.39 -11.25
CA THR A 39 -5.81 2.54 -12.68
C THR A 39 -5.21 3.91 -12.92
N THR A 40 -4.53 4.07 -14.05
CA THR A 40 -3.92 5.33 -14.46
C THR A 40 -4.40 5.65 -15.87
N ASP A 41 -4.98 6.83 -16.06
CA ASP A 41 -5.40 7.28 -17.39
C ASP A 41 -4.22 7.82 -18.23
N GLU A 42 -4.50 8.19 -19.48
CA GLU A 42 -3.51 8.71 -20.42
C GLU A 42 -2.84 10.02 -19.95
N ASP A 43 -3.52 10.77 -19.08
CA ASP A 43 -3.03 12.02 -18.49
C ASP A 43 -2.26 11.78 -17.16
N ASN A 44 -1.98 10.52 -16.83
CA ASN A 44 -1.37 10.07 -15.57
C ASN A 44 -2.20 10.37 -14.31
N ASN A 45 -3.51 10.60 -14.43
CA ASN A 45 -4.39 10.66 -13.28
C ASN A 45 -4.65 9.25 -12.77
N ALA A 46 -4.39 9.05 -11.49
CA ALA A 46 -4.65 7.78 -10.84
C ALA A 46 -6.05 7.75 -10.22
N CYS A 47 -6.76 6.64 -10.40
CA CYS A 47 -8.05 6.40 -9.78
C CYS A 47 -7.96 5.18 -8.86
N LEU A 48 -8.04 5.42 -7.55
CA LEU A 48 -8.06 4.34 -6.55
C LEU A 48 -9.36 3.53 -6.65
N HIS A 49 -9.23 2.23 -6.88
CA HIS A 49 -10.36 1.30 -6.92
C HIS A 49 -10.64 0.65 -5.58
N LYS A 50 -9.61 0.06 -4.95
CA LYS A 50 -9.70 -0.66 -3.68
C LYS A 50 -8.42 -0.57 -2.86
N HIS A 51 -8.55 -0.79 -1.56
CA HIS A 51 -7.45 -0.99 -0.63
C HIS A 51 -7.87 -2.00 0.44
N GLY A 52 -6.91 -2.68 1.07
CA GLY A 52 -7.20 -3.66 2.12
C GLY A 52 -6.19 -4.79 2.16
N ARG A 53 -6.61 -5.97 2.63
CA ARG A 53 -5.73 -7.15 2.70
C ARG A 53 -5.19 -7.52 1.32
N LYS A 54 -3.89 -7.78 1.22
CA LYS A 54 -3.24 -8.23 -0.03
C LYS A 54 -4.03 -9.28 -0.79
N GLU A 55 -4.37 -10.39 -0.14
CA GLU A 55 -5.06 -11.51 -0.78
C GLU A 55 -6.39 -11.11 -1.44
N PHE A 56 -7.16 -10.22 -0.79
CA PHE A 56 -8.44 -9.76 -1.32
C PHE A 56 -8.24 -8.78 -2.47
N ILE A 57 -7.26 -7.90 -2.35
CA ILE A 57 -6.94 -6.91 -3.38
C ILE A 57 -6.35 -7.55 -4.61
N GLU A 58 -5.48 -8.55 -4.49
CA GLU A 58 -4.93 -9.29 -5.63
C GLU A 58 -6.05 -10.00 -6.42
N GLN A 59 -7.00 -10.64 -5.71
CA GLN A 59 -8.18 -11.24 -6.35
C GLN A 59 -9.02 -10.21 -7.10
N LYS A 60 -9.26 -9.03 -6.51
CA LYS A 60 -10.02 -7.96 -7.16
C LYS A 60 -9.26 -7.31 -8.31
N ALA A 61 -7.95 -7.10 -8.16
CA ALA A 61 -7.09 -6.56 -9.20
C ALA A 61 -7.07 -7.47 -10.42
N ALA A 62 -7.03 -8.79 -10.24
CA ALA A 62 -7.15 -9.75 -11.34
C ALA A 62 -8.46 -9.60 -12.12
N LEU A 63 -9.58 -9.32 -11.43
CA LEU A 63 -10.86 -9.06 -12.08
C LEU A 63 -10.90 -7.72 -12.81
N ILE A 64 -10.28 -6.66 -12.28
CA ILE A 64 -10.24 -5.36 -12.95
C ILE A 64 -9.34 -5.42 -14.18
N ARG A 65 -8.22 -6.16 -14.12
CA ARG A 65 -7.28 -6.37 -15.23
C ARG A 65 -7.89 -7.02 -16.47
N THR A 66 -9.01 -7.75 -16.34
CA THR A 66 -9.71 -8.29 -17.51
C THR A 66 -10.46 -7.22 -18.31
N ILE A 67 -10.65 -6.04 -17.72
CA ILE A 67 -11.37 -4.89 -18.29
C ILE A 67 -10.39 -3.76 -18.63
N ASP A 68 -9.40 -3.53 -17.76
CA ASP A 68 -8.44 -2.42 -17.84
C ASP A 68 -7.02 -2.89 -17.47
N ASP A 69 -6.15 -2.96 -18.46
CA ASP A 69 -4.76 -3.42 -18.32
C ASP A 69 -3.83 -2.40 -17.64
N SER A 70 -4.27 -1.14 -17.51
CA SER A 70 -3.56 -0.10 -16.74
C SER A 70 -3.62 -0.30 -15.22
N THR A 71 -4.32 -1.36 -14.76
CA THR A 71 -4.51 -1.65 -13.34
C THR A 71 -3.19 -2.00 -12.64
N LYS A 72 -2.76 -1.09 -11.75
CA LYS A 72 -1.60 -1.23 -10.88
C LYS A 72 -2.01 -1.71 -9.49
N THR A 73 -1.09 -2.41 -8.83
CA THR A 73 -1.27 -2.85 -7.45
C THR A 73 0.04 -2.65 -6.72
N VAL A 74 -0.02 -2.02 -5.56
CA VAL A 74 1.11 -1.97 -4.62
C VAL A 74 0.78 -2.81 -3.41
N VAL A 75 1.76 -3.55 -2.93
CA VAL A 75 1.71 -4.27 -1.67
C VAL A 75 2.70 -3.61 -0.72
N ILE A 76 2.19 -3.21 0.43
CA ILE A 76 2.92 -2.61 1.53
C ILE A 76 3.04 -3.70 2.61
N PRO A 77 4.26 -4.26 2.80
CA PRO A 77 4.47 -5.33 3.75
C PRO A 77 4.15 -4.90 5.16
N TRP A 78 3.66 -5.83 5.96
CA TRP A 78 3.44 -5.58 7.38
C TRP A 78 4.68 -5.00 8.10
N GLU A 79 5.87 -5.52 7.78
CA GLU A 79 7.15 -5.09 8.35
C GLU A 79 7.43 -3.60 8.17
N ALA A 80 7.00 -3.05 7.03
CA ALA A 80 7.10 -1.63 6.75
C ALA A 80 6.12 -0.81 7.60
N ILE A 81 4.89 -1.28 7.73
CA ILE A 81 3.84 -0.60 8.50
C ILE A 81 4.17 -0.59 10.00
N ARG A 82 4.80 -1.64 10.53
CA ARG A 82 5.25 -1.70 11.94
C ARG A 82 6.52 -0.90 12.24
N HIS A 83 7.21 -0.38 11.23
CA HIS A 83 8.44 0.37 11.44
C HIS A 83 8.13 1.65 12.25
N PRO A 84 8.87 1.97 13.33
CA PRO A 84 8.50 3.03 14.27
C PRO A 84 8.48 4.44 13.65
N VAL A 85 9.29 4.68 12.62
CA VAL A 85 9.41 5.99 11.93
C VAL A 85 8.64 5.99 10.60
N ALA A 86 8.96 5.08 9.68
CA ALA A 86 8.26 4.91 8.41
C ALA A 86 6.78 4.53 8.53
N GLY A 87 6.40 3.63 9.44
CA GLY A 87 5.03 3.14 9.60
C GLY A 87 3.98 4.24 9.73
N PRO A 88 4.13 5.21 10.66
CA PRO A 88 3.25 6.36 10.77
C PRO A 88 3.17 7.20 9.48
N LYS A 89 4.30 7.41 8.78
CA LYS A 89 4.33 8.14 7.50
C LYS A 89 3.57 7.39 6.40
N ILE A 90 3.70 6.05 6.35
CA ILE A 90 2.99 5.18 5.40
C ILE A 90 1.49 5.24 5.64
N ILE A 91 1.05 5.08 6.89
CA ILE A 91 -0.37 5.10 7.27
C ILE A 91 -1.00 6.44 6.88
N ASP A 92 -0.30 7.55 7.15
CA ASP A 92 -0.74 8.88 6.77
C ASP A 92 -0.88 9.04 5.25
N GLU A 93 0.10 8.57 4.48
CA GLU A 93 0.03 8.64 3.02
C GLU A 93 -1.11 7.78 2.43
N VAL A 94 -1.32 6.57 2.96
CA VAL A 94 -2.44 5.72 2.58
C VAL A 94 -3.76 6.45 2.84
N ASN A 95 -3.95 7.02 4.02
CA ASN A 95 -5.17 7.77 4.37
C ASN A 95 -5.42 8.95 3.42
N LYS A 96 -4.36 9.65 2.99
CA LYS A 96 -4.48 10.71 1.98
C LYS A 96 -4.87 10.16 0.60
N CYS A 97 -4.37 8.99 0.21
CA CYS A 97 -4.79 8.32 -1.03
C CYS A 97 -6.27 7.94 -1.00
N LEU A 98 -6.81 7.54 0.16
CA LEU A 98 -8.24 7.27 0.33
C LEU A 98 -9.09 8.55 0.21
N SER A 99 -8.52 9.69 0.59
CA SER A 99 -9.22 10.98 0.59
C SER A 99 -9.17 11.67 -0.78
N ILE A 100 -8.14 11.40 -1.58
CA ILE A 100 -7.88 12.05 -2.87
C ILE A 100 -7.41 11.00 -3.88
N SER A 101 -8.30 10.53 -4.76
CA SER A 101 -8.01 9.43 -5.70
C SER A 101 -6.75 9.65 -6.53
N GLY A 102 -6.50 10.86 -7.03
CA GLY A 102 -5.31 11.19 -7.84
C GLY A 102 -3.96 11.03 -7.12
N ARG A 103 -3.97 10.91 -5.78
CA ARG A 103 -2.74 10.80 -5.00
C ARG A 103 -2.11 9.42 -5.07
N VAL A 104 -2.91 8.37 -5.25
CA VAL A 104 -2.41 6.98 -5.25
C VAL A 104 -1.37 6.72 -6.34
N GLY A 105 -1.41 7.46 -7.46
CA GLY A 105 -0.42 7.35 -8.54
C GLY A 105 1.01 7.71 -8.13
N LYS A 106 1.20 8.36 -6.97
CA LYS A 106 2.51 8.73 -6.44
C LYS A 106 2.97 7.83 -5.28
N ILE A 107 2.15 6.84 -4.90
CA ILE A 107 2.40 6.05 -3.70
C ILE A 107 3.68 5.20 -3.82
N GLU A 108 3.95 4.62 -4.99
CA GLU A 108 5.15 3.81 -5.22
C GLU A 108 6.43 4.65 -5.04
N ALA A 109 6.46 5.86 -5.61
CA ALA A 109 7.60 6.78 -5.44
C ALA A 109 7.77 7.24 -3.99
N PHE A 110 6.67 7.51 -3.27
CA PHE A 110 6.72 7.84 -1.84
C PHE A 110 7.31 6.69 -1.01
N LEU A 111 6.87 5.46 -1.25
CA LEU A 111 7.32 4.28 -0.54
C LEU A 111 8.80 3.97 -0.84
N GLN A 112 9.23 4.15 -2.09
CA GLN A 112 10.65 4.03 -2.49
C GLN A 112 11.53 5.02 -1.73
N ALA A 113 11.19 6.32 -1.75
CA ALA A 113 11.98 7.35 -1.06
C ALA A 113 12.05 7.08 0.45
N LEU A 114 10.96 6.58 1.03
CA LEU A 114 10.91 6.25 2.45
C LEU A 114 11.71 4.99 2.80
N SER A 115 11.74 4.00 1.91
CA SER A 115 12.59 2.81 2.05
C SER A 115 14.07 3.19 2.04
N GLU A 116 14.48 4.10 1.15
CA GLU A 116 15.84 4.61 1.04
C GLU A 116 16.24 5.47 2.26
N GLU A 117 15.36 6.34 2.73
CA GLU A 117 15.60 7.20 3.91
C GLU A 117 15.85 6.39 5.19
N HIS A 118 15.20 5.24 5.32
CA HIS A 118 15.19 4.45 6.55
C HIS A 118 15.85 3.06 6.43
N ASP A 119 16.49 2.76 5.29
CA ASP A 119 17.15 1.49 5.00
C ASP A 119 16.24 0.26 5.25
N ILE A 120 14.99 0.34 4.77
CA ILE A 120 13.99 -0.71 4.97
C ILE A 120 14.03 -1.65 3.76
N GLU A 121 14.68 -2.81 3.91
CA GLU A 121 14.84 -3.81 2.82
C GLU A 121 13.55 -4.50 2.37
N VAL A 122 12.50 -4.50 3.21
CA VAL A 122 11.30 -5.31 2.97
C VAL A 122 10.38 -4.73 1.87
N PHE A 123 10.61 -3.49 1.43
CA PHE A 123 9.80 -2.86 0.39
C PHE A 123 10.08 -3.41 -1.02
N PRO A 124 9.05 -3.53 -1.90
CA PRO A 124 9.29 -3.67 -3.32
C PRO A 124 10.06 -2.44 -3.81
N ARG A 125 11.34 -2.64 -4.15
CA ARG A 125 12.16 -1.63 -4.80
C ARG A 125 11.71 -1.53 -6.25
N ALA A 126 11.66 -0.32 -6.80
CA ALA A 126 11.57 -0.18 -8.25
C ALA A 126 12.72 -0.98 -8.86
N THR A 127 12.39 -2.08 -9.54
CA THR A 127 13.35 -2.70 -10.45
C THR A 127 13.69 -1.63 -11.46
N ALA A 128 14.97 -1.29 -11.59
CA ALA A 128 15.44 -0.51 -12.73
C ALA A 128 14.83 -1.18 -13.97
N ASP A 129 14.20 -0.39 -14.85
CA ASP A 129 13.76 -0.85 -16.16
C ASP A 129 14.83 -1.81 -16.70
N GLU A 130 14.51 -3.09 -16.82
CA GLU A 130 15.31 -3.99 -17.63
C GLU A 130 15.11 -3.49 -19.06
N THR A 131 15.95 -2.53 -19.47
CA THR A 131 16.23 -2.29 -20.88
C THR A 131 16.57 -3.65 -21.46
N VAL A 132 15.60 -4.23 -22.16
CA VAL A 132 15.81 -5.40 -22.99
C VAL A 132 16.84 -4.96 -24.05
N GLU A 133 18.11 -5.22 -23.78
CA GLU A 133 19.12 -5.26 -24.83
C GLU A 133 18.67 -6.35 -25.80
N MET A 134 18.03 -5.93 -26.90
CA MET A 134 17.92 -6.74 -28.08
C MET A 134 19.33 -7.00 -28.58
N ALA A 135 19.85 -8.19 -28.28
CA ALA A 135 21.04 -8.70 -28.93
C ALA A 135 20.79 -8.82 -30.45
N PRO A 136 21.82 -8.54 -31.28
CA PRO A 136 21.71 -8.47 -32.75
C PRO A 136 21.39 -9.80 -33.44
#